data_AF-A0A3D6CLN6-F1
#
_entry.id   AF-A0A3D6CLN6-F1
#
_cell.length_a   1.000
_cell.length_b   1.000
_cell.length_c   1.000
_cell.angle_alpha   90.00
_cell.angle_beta   90.00
_cell.angle_gamma   90.00
#
_symmetry.space_group_name_H-M   'P 1'
#
loop_
_entity.id
_entity.type
_entity.pdbx_description
1 polymer ?
#
loop_
_entity_poly.entity_id
_entity_poly.type
_entity_poly.pdbx_seq_one_letter_code
_entity_poly.pdbx_strand_id
1 'polypeptide(L)'
;MYQNNLTFAKEQDKVDPLAFLRSQFHIPKDKDGNDWLYFTGNSLGLQPKETKGYINQELEDWANLGVEGHFEAKNPWLNYHELLTDKMAKIVGAKPIEVVVMNTLTTN
;
A
#
# COMPACT_ATOMS: atom_id res chain seq x y z
N MET A 1 22.74 22.55 4.37
CA MET A 1 23.93 21.76 4.79
C MET A 1 23.48 20.83 5.92
N TYR A 2 23.82 19.55 5.85
CA TYR A 2 23.44 18.53 6.84
C TYR A 2 24.14 18.74 8.20
N GLN A 3 23.48 18.37 9.30
CA GLN A 3 24.06 18.35 10.65
C GLN A 3 23.70 17.05 11.40
N ASN A 4 24.68 16.42 12.03
CA ASN A 4 24.48 15.16 12.79
C ASN A 4 24.05 15.45 14.24
N ASN A 5 22.84 15.99 14.43
CA ASN A 5 22.27 16.23 15.76
C ASN A 5 20.74 16.07 15.76
N LEU A 6 20.16 15.86 16.95
CA LEU A 6 18.72 15.62 17.12
C LEU A 6 17.86 16.82 16.68
N THR A 7 18.34 18.05 16.90
CA THR A 7 17.61 19.27 16.53
C THR A 7 17.40 19.33 15.02
N PHE A 8 18.46 19.08 14.26
CA PHE A 8 18.42 19.05 12.80
C PHE A 8 17.45 17.99 12.29
N ALA A 9 17.48 16.76 12.83
CA ALA A 9 16.53 15.71 12.45
C ALA A 9 15.08 16.12 12.70
N LYS A 10 14.77 16.69 13.88
CA LYS A 10 13.43 17.18 14.22
C LYS A 10 12.97 18.34 13.34
N GLU A 11 13.90 19.19 12.88
CA GLU A 11 13.58 20.26 11.93
C GLU A 11 13.26 19.70 10.55
N GLN A 12 13.98 18.67 10.09
CA GLN A 12 13.68 18.01 8.83
C GLN A 12 12.29 17.33 8.87
N ASP A 13 11.93 16.66 9.97
CA ASP A 13 10.60 16.05 10.12
C ASP A 13 9.46 17.08 10.02
N LYS A 14 9.68 18.31 10.49
CA LYS A 14 8.65 19.39 10.46
C LYS A 14 8.43 19.95 9.07
N VAL A 15 9.43 19.93 8.21
CA VAL A 15 9.36 20.48 6.85
C VAL A 15 9.12 19.41 5.78
N ASP A 16 9.00 18.14 6.19
CA ASP A 16 8.70 17.04 5.28
C ASP A 16 7.25 17.14 4.75
N PRO A 17 7.05 17.44 3.45
CA PRO A 17 5.70 17.54 2.87
C PRO A 17 4.95 16.19 2.87
N LEU A 18 5.64 15.08 3.10
CA LEU A 18 5.08 13.73 3.11
C LEU A 18 4.81 13.20 4.52
N ALA A 19 5.11 13.96 5.58
CA ALA A 19 4.98 13.52 6.97
C ALA A 19 3.59 12.96 7.32
N PHE A 20 2.54 13.47 6.66
CA PHE A 20 1.17 13.02 6.84
C PHE A 20 0.97 11.54 6.46
N LEU A 21 1.73 11.02 5.49
CA LEU A 21 1.64 9.62 5.03
C LEU A 21 1.98 8.64 6.14
N ARG A 22 2.85 8.99 7.09
CA ARG A 22 3.20 8.14 8.24
C ARG A 22 1.96 7.67 9.00
N SER A 23 0.96 8.55 9.12
CA SER A 23 -0.29 8.26 9.83
C SER A 23 -1.19 7.26 9.11
N GLN A 24 -0.93 6.96 7.83
CA GLN A 24 -1.71 6.04 7.01
C GLN A 24 -1.28 4.57 7.16
N PHE A 25 -0.25 4.28 7.96
CA PHE A 25 0.28 2.93 8.17
C PHE A 25 0.13 2.47 9.62
N HIS A 26 0.01 1.16 9.80
CA HIS A 26 0.15 0.53 11.11
C HIS A 26 1.65 0.36 11.44
N ILE A 27 2.13 1.12 12.43
CA ILE A 27 3.50 0.99 12.93
C ILE A 27 3.45 0.13 14.20
N PRO A 28 4.19 -1.00 14.26
CA PRO A 28 4.28 -1.82 15.46
C PRO A 28 4.75 -1.02 16.67
N LYS A 29 4.26 -1.39 17.85
CA LYS A 29 4.60 -0.73 19.11
C LYS A 29 5.37 -1.66 20.03
N ASP A 30 6.28 -1.11 20.83
CA ASP A 30 6.93 -1.83 21.91
C ASP A 30 5.99 -2.01 23.11
N LYS A 31 6.50 -2.60 24.18
CA LYS A 31 5.74 -2.90 25.40
C LYS A 31 5.27 -1.63 26.13
N ASP A 32 5.94 -0.52 25.89
CA ASP A 32 5.67 0.78 26.51
C ASP A 32 4.82 1.68 25.60
N GLY A 33 4.42 1.19 24.41
CA GLY A 33 3.57 1.88 23.44
C GLY A 33 4.32 2.77 22.44
N ASN A 34 5.66 2.78 22.46
CA ASN A 34 6.45 3.55 21.50
C ASN A 34 6.47 2.85 20.15
N ASP A 35 6.43 3.64 19.07
CA ASP A 35 6.56 3.11 17.72
C ASP A 35 7.95 2.48 17.52
N TRP A 36 7.99 1.33 16.85
CA TRP A 36 9.25 0.70 16.46
C TRP A 36 10.00 1.55 15.43
N LEU A 37 11.33 1.49 15.51
CA LEU A 37 12.21 1.91 14.42
C LEU A 37 12.24 0.81 13.35
N TYR A 38 11.25 0.84 12.45
CA TYR A 38 11.05 -0.20 11.44
C TYR A 38 11.84 0.09 10.16
N PHE A 39 13.06 -0.45 10.06
CA PHE A 39 13.97 -0.24 8.92
C PHE A 39 14.05 -1.45 7.97
N THR A 40 13.03 -2.31 7.95
CA THR A 40 12.98 -3.51 7.08
C THR A 40 11.84 -3.46 6.06
N GLY A 41 11.34 -2.26 5.73
CA GLY A 41 10.25 -2.05 4.76
C GLY A 41 10.58 -2.51 3.34
N ASN A 42 11.86 -2.69 3.01
CA ASN A 42 12.34 -3.25 1.76
C ASN A 42 12.11 -4.76 1.63
N SER A 43 11.94 -5.46 2.76
CA SER A 43 11.61 -6.89 2.77
C SER A 43 10.11 -7.09 2.89
N LEU A 44 9.47 -6.41 3.85
CA LEU A 44 8.02 -6.40 4.03
C LEU A 44 7.56 -5.00 4.40
N GLY A 45 6.76 -4.37 3.55
CA GLY A 45 6.18 -3.06 3.82
C GLY A 45 5.21 -3.10 5.00
N LEU A 46 5.13 -2.00 5.76
CA LEU A 46 4.08 -1.84 6.77
C LEU A 46 2.70 -1.86 6.13
N GLN A 47 1.72 -2.40 6.84
CA GLN A 47 0.34 -2.47 6.35
C GLN A 47 -0.29 -1.07 6.29
N PRO A 48 -0.79 -0.62 5.12
CA PRO A 48 -1.68 0.54 5.04
C PRO A 48 -2.97 0.30 5.83
N LYS A 49 -3.44 1.30 6.56
CA LYS A 49 -4.65 1.18 7.39
C LYS A 49 -5.91 0.83 6.59
N GLU A 50 -5.98 1.27 5.34
CA GLU A 50 -7.11 1.01 4.45
C GLU A 50 -7.18 -0.45 3.95
N THR A 51 -6.07 -1.21 4.04
CA THR A 51 -6.00 -2.59 3.50
C THR A 51 -7.13 -3.47 4.00
N LYS A 52 -7.47 -3.39 5.30
CA LYS A 52 -8.57 -4.17 5.88
C LYS A 52 -9.92 -3.81 5.24
N GLY A 53 -10.15 -2.53 4.95
CA GLY A 53 -11.38 -2.06 4.33
C GLY A 53 -11.55 -2.63 2.91
N TYR A 54 -10.51 -2.57 2.09
CA TYR A 54 -10.54 -3.13 0.74
C TYR A 54 -10.76 -4.64 0.74
N ILE A 55 -10.05 -5.40 1.59
CA ILE A 55 -10.24 -6.85 1.68
C ILE A 55 -11.67 -7.19 2.14
N ASN A 56 -12.17 -6.51 3.17
CA ASN A 56 -13.51 -6.77 3.68
C ASN A 56 -14.60 -6.51 2.62
N GLN A 57 -14.43 -5.49 1.78
CA GLN A 57 -15.35 -5.24 0.68
C GLN A 57 -15.43 -6.45 -0.29
N GLU A 58 -14.29 -7.00 -0.71
CA GLU A 58 -14.28 -8.15 -1.63
C GLU A 58 -14.87 -9.40 -0.98
N LEU A 59 -14.63 -9.60 0.33
CA LEU A 59 -15.24 -10.70 1.08
C LEU A 59 -16.76 -10.54 1.22
N GLU A 60 -17.24 -9.31 1.40
CA GLU A 60 -18.67 -9.00 1.46
C GLU A 60 -19.34 -9.19 0.09
N ASP A 61 -18.72 -8.73 -0.99
CA ASP A 61 -19.20 -8.95 -2.36
C ASP A 61 -19.29 -10.46 -2.65
N TRP A 62 -18.28 -11.24 -2.25
CA TRP A 62 -18.31 -12.69 -2.41
C TRP A 62 -19.44 -13.35 -1.62
N ALA A 63 -19.63 -12.96 -0.35
CA ALA A 63 -20.69 -13.51 0.49
C ALA A 63 -22.10 -13.24 -0.07
N ASN A 64 -22.29 -12.08 -0.71
CA ASN A 64 -23.59 -11.64 -1.21
C ASN A 64 -23.89 -12.05 -2.65
N LEU A 65 -22.88 -12.12 -3.52
CA LEU A 65 -23.04 -12.30 -4.96
C LEU A 65 -22.60 -13.68 -5.47
N GLY A 66 -21.73 -14.38 -4.74
CA GLY A 66 -21.16 -15.65 -5.20
C GLY A 66 -20.48 -15.51 -6.56
N VAL A 67 -20.88 -16.34 -7.53
CA VAL A 67 -20.31 -16.32 -8.90
C VAL A 67 -20.59 -15.02 -9.64
N GLU A 68 -21.70 -14.34 -9.33
CA GLU A 68 -22.06 -13.08 -9.97
C GLU A 68 -21.06 -11.95 -9.65
N GLY A 69 -20.23 -12.11 -8.60
CA GLY A 69 -19.16 -11.18 -8.26
C GLY A 69 -18.11 -11.01 -9.37
N HIS A 70 -18.02 -11.94 -10.33
CA HIS A 70 -17.20 -11.74 -11.53
C HIS A 70 -17.58 -10.49 -12.32
N PHE A 71 -18.86 -10.08 -12.28
CA PHE A 71 -19.42 -8.99 -13.07
C PHE A 71 -20.03 -7.88 -12.21
N GLU A 72 -20.67 -8.25 -11.09
CA GLU A 72 -21.51 -7.35 -10.29
C GLU A 72 -20.87 -6.89 -8.97
N ALA A 73 -19.67 -7.38 -8.63
CA ALA A 73 -18.91 -6.86 -7.48
C ALA A 73 -18.57 -5.38 -7.68
N LYS A 74 -18.31 -4.66 -6.58
CA LYS A 74 -17.88 -3.26 -6.64
C LYS A 74 -16.61 -3.10 -7.49
N ASN A 75 -15.73 -4.08 -7.43
CA ASN A 75 -14.57 -4.25 -8.29
C ASN A 75 -14.71 -5.59 -9.05
N PRO A 76 -15.31 -5.61 -10.25
CA PRO A 76 -15.58 -6.85 -10.99
C PRO A 76 -14.33 -7.71 -11.19
N TRP A 77 -14.39 -8.98 -10.78
CA TRP A 77 -13.19 -9.82 -10.70
C TRP A 77 -12.62 -10.21 -12.07
N LEU A 78 -13.44 -10.23 -13.13
CA LEU A 78 -12.96 -10.60 -14.47
C LEU A 78 -11.86 -9.64 -14.98
N ASN A 79 -12.02 -8.34 -14.73
CA ASN A 79 -11.11 -7.30 -15.19
C ASN A 79 -10.21 -6.75 -14.07
N TYR A 80 -10.09 -7.48 -12.95
CA TYR A 80 -9.44 -6.97 -11.74
C TYR A 80 -7.95 -6.60 -11.96
N HIS A 81 -7.28 -7.34 -12.85
CA HIS A 81 -5.88 -7.08 -13.22
C HIS A 81 -5.66 -5.70 -13.85
N GLU A 82 -6.68 -5.13 -14.49
CA GLU A 82 -6.62 -3.80 -15.13
C GLU A 82 -6.68 -2.66 -14.11
N LEU A 83 -7.30 -2.89 -12.93
CA LEU A 83 -7.52 -1.86 -11.91
C LEU A 83 -6.21 -1.24 -11.39
N LEU A 84 -5.11 -1.99 -11.47
CA LEU A 84 -3.79 -1.57 -10.99
C LEU A 84 -2.85 -1.12 -12.11
N THR A 85 -3.18 -1.40 -13.37
CA THR A 85 -2.31 -1.18 -14.52
C THR A 85 -1.88 0.28 -14.65
N ASP A 86 -2.83 1.21 -14.70
CA ASP A 86 -2.53 2.65 -14.85
C ASP A 86 -1.70 3.22 -13.71
N LYS A 87 -1.96 2.76 -12.48
CA LYS A 87 -1.23 3.22 -11.29
C LYS A 87 0.19 2.67 -11.30
N MET A 88 0.36 1.40 -11.62
CA MET A 88 1.68 0.76 -11.66
C MET A 88 2.53 1.30 -12.81
N ALA A 89 1.94 1.53 -13.99
CA ALA A 89 2.61 2.13 -15.14
C ALA A 89 3.29 3.47 -14.81
N LYS A 90 2.64 4.32 -14.01
CA LYS A 90 3.23 5.58 -13.52
C LYS A 90 4.42 5.36 -12.57
N ILE A 91 4.37 4.32 -11.75
CA ILE A 91 5.45 3.98 -10.80
C ILE A 91 6.69 3.47 -11.55
N VAL A 92 6.51 2.59 -12.54
CA VAL A 92 7.61 1.99 -13.29
C VAL A 92 8.06 2.81 -14.51
N GLY A 93 7.33 3.86 -14.87
CA GLY A 93 7.66 4.74 -16.01
C GLY A 93 7.36 4.12 -17.38
N ALA A 94 6.32 3.31 -17.50
CA ALA A 94 5.92 2.61 -18.74
C ALA A 94 4.52 3.03 -19.21
N LYS A 95 4.09 2.57 -20.39
CA LYS A 95 2.70 2.73 -20.84
C LYS A 95 1.80 1.70 -20.15
N PRO A 96 0.50 1.99 -19.96
CA PRO A 96 -0.45 1.02 -19.41
C PRO A 96 -0.43 -0.34 -20.12
N ILE A 97 -0.36 -0.35 -21.46
CA ILE A 97 -0.32 -1.58 -22.26
C ILE A 97 0.97 -2.41 -22.09
N GLU A 98 2.00 -1.85 -21.44
CA GLU A 98 3.29 -2.51 -21.19
C GLU A 98 3.36 -3.09 -19.76
N VAL A 99 2.30 -2.99 -18.95
CA VAL A 99 2.30 -3.35 -17.53
C VAL A 99 1.07 -4.17 -17.15
N VAL A 100 1.29 -5.22 -16.35
CA VAL A 100 0.23 -6.00 -15.70
C VAL A 100 0.68 -6.42 -14.30
N VAL A 101 -0.24 -6.41 -13.33
CA VAL A 101 0.02 -6.93 -11.98
C VAL A 101 -0.55 -8.35 -11.90
N MET A 102 0.32 -9.35 -11.92
CA MET A 102 -0.07 -10.76 -11.91
C MET A 102 0.98 -11.65 -11.23
N ASN A 103 0.53 -12.80 -10.72
CA ASN A 103 1.36 -13.86 -10.14
C ASN A 103 2.30 -13.38 -9.01
N THR A 104 3.46 -14.02 -8.92
CA THR A 104 4.56 -13.69 -8.02
C THR A 104 5.81 -13.37 -8.84
N LEU A 105 6.83 -12.77 -8.20
CA LEU A 105 8.07 -12.38 -8.89
C LEU A 105 8.76 -13.57 -9.57
N THR A 106 8.88 -14.72 -8.90
CA THR A 106 9.60 -15.89 -9.46
C THR A 106 8.84 -16.55 -10.62
N THR A 107 7.52 -16.35 -10.69
CA THR A 107 6.69 -16.93 -11.75
C THR A 107 6.75 -16.13 -13.05
N ASN A 108 6.95 -14.81 -12.97
CA ASN A 108 7.04 -13.91 -14.12
C ASN A 108 8.46 -13.89 -14.71
#